data_AF-A0A4P9ULN3-F1
#
_entry.id   AF-A0A4P9ULN3-F1
#
_cell.length_a   1.000
_cell.length_b   1.000
_cell.length_c   1.000
_cell.angle_alpha   90.00
_cell.angle_beta   90.00
_cell.angle_gamma   90.00
#
_symmetry.space_group_name_H-M   'P 1'
#
loop_
_entity.id
_entity.type
_entity.pdbx_description
1 polymer ?
#
loop_
_entity_poly.entity_id
_entity_poly.type
_entity_poly.pdbx_seq_one_letter_code
_entity_poly.pdbx_strand_id
1 'polypeptide(L)'
;MNKALLEAQIKTVITHYHAPIVRYRHLAFSSKNFAVLEQVTHILQMQLPHYTVWNGEKPDISVAPSLPCPRQYFIAQAFDAPHTGLIISQPDYWLSRWDILDKQAFWSALSTRHGGHPVIVVFAEGDSFAKINQHYFSPHALDAIPVTSWVSTKTALC
;
A
#
# COMPACT_ATOMS: atom_id res chain seq x y z
N MET A 1 11.06 -2.32 20.38
CA MET A 1 9.78 -2.43 19.64
C MET A 1 9.30 -3.87 19.76
N ASN A 2 8.05 -4.11 20.19
CA ASN A 2 7.54 -5.47 20.37
C ASN A 2 7.08 -6.04 19.02
N LYS A 3 7.99 -6.74 18.32
CA LYS A 3 7.73 -7.34 16.99
C LYS A 3 6.49 -8.24 16.97
N ALA A 4 6.25 -9.01 18.03
CA ALA A 4 5.11 -9.91 18.13
C ALA A 4 3.77 -9.15 18.16
N LEU A 5 3.74 -7.98 18.78
CA LEU A 5 2.55 -7.12 18.83
C LEU A 5 2.26 -6.50 17.46
N LEU A 6 3.30 -6.05 16.73
CA LEU A 6 3.16 -5.56 15.35
C LEU A 6 2.60 -6.63 14.43
N GLU A 7 3.16 -7.83 14.51
CA GLU A 7 2.73 -8.97 13.72
C GLU A 7 1.27 -9.34 14.01
N ALA A 8 0.88 -9.38 15.29
CA ALA A 8 -0.50 -9.65 15.68
C ALA A 8 -1.50 -8.60 15.14
N GLN A 9 -1.13 -7.30 15.21
CA GLN A 9 -1.98 -6.22 14.69
C GLN A 9 -2.09 -6.26 13.16
N ILE A 10 -0.97 -6.41 12.45
CA ILE A 10 -0.99 -6.56 10.99
C ILE A 10 -1.81 -7.79 10.59
N LYS A 11 -1.63 -8.93 11.27
CA LYS A 11 -2.40 -10.15 11.00
C LYS A 11 -3.90 -9.93 11.22
N THR A 12 -4.27 -9.19 12.25
CA THR A 12 -5.68 -8.80 12.51
C THR A 12 -6.21 -7.95 11.35
N VAL A 13 -5.45 -6.94 10.91
CA VAL A 13 -5.81 -6.08 9.78
C VAL A 13 -5.94 -6.87 8.48
N ILE A 14 -5.01 -7.79 8.17
CA ILE A 14 -5.06 -8.67 6.99
C ILE A 14 -6.26 -9.61 7.06
N THR A 15 -6.50 -10.23 8.22
CA THR A 15 -7.63 -11.15 8.41
C THR A 15 -8.95 -10.42 8.17
N HIS A 16 -9.06 -9.19 8.67
CA HIS A 16 -10.21 -8.32 8.41
C HIS A 16 -10.30 -7.92 6.93
N TYR A 17 -9.18 -7.53 6.32
CA TYR A 17 -9.08 -7.18 4.89
C TYR A 17 -9.61 -8.28 3.97
N HIS A 18 -9.29 -9.54 4.29
CA HIS A 18 -9.65 -10.70 3.48
C HIS A 18 -10.99 -11.35 3.85
N ALA A 19 -11.64 -10.90 4.93
CA ALA A 19 -12.90 -11.49 5.34
C ALA A 19 -13.96 -11.30 4.24
N PRO A 20 -14.69 -12.36 3.84
CA PRO A 20 -15.61 -12.34 2.69
C PRO A 20 -16.79 -11.37 2.87
N ILE A 21 -17.05 -10.96 4.11
CA ILE A 21 -18.11 -10.04 4.53
C ILE A 21 -17.62 -8.59 4.62
N VAL A 22 -16.30 -8.35 4.57
CA VAL A 22 -15.73 -7.03 4.72
C VAL A 22 -15.67 -6.34 3.36
N ARG A 23 -16.59 -5.40 3.19
CA ARG A 23 -16.64 -4.49 2.04
C ARG A 23 -15.46 -3.50 2.06
N TYR A 24 -14.85 -3.28 3.23
CA TYR A 24 -13.86 -2.22 3.52
C TYR A 24 -12.47 -2.79 3.74
N ARG A 25 -11.74 -2.97 2.64
CA ARG A 25 -10.40 -3.55 2.66
C ARG A 25 -9.35 -2.47 3.00
N HIS A 26 -8.54 -2.65 4.04
CA HIS A 26 -7.42 -1.74 4.35
C HIS A 26 -6.37 -1.68 3.21
N LEU A 27 -6.25 -0.54 2.51
CA LEU A 27 -5.39 -0.48 1.31
C LEU A 27 -3.92 -0.17 1.65
N ALA A 28 -3.63 0.48 2.76
CA ALA A 28 -2.24 0.92 2.99
C ALA A 28 -1.82 1.02 4.45
N PHE A 29 -0.51 1.01 4.65
CA PHE A 29 0.18 1.23 5.92
C PHE A 29 1.21 2.35 5.76
N SER A 30 1.33 3.23 6.75
CA SER A 30 2.35 4.27 6.76
C SER A 30 3.01 4.44 8.11
N SER A 31 4.23 4.96 8.10
CA SER A 31 4.99 5.28 9.29
C SER A 31 5.99 6.38 9.00
N LYS A 32 6.31 7.20 10.00
CA LYS A 32 7.45 8.11 9.96
C LYS A 32 8.80 7.39 10.15
N ASN A 33 8.78 6.12 10.57
CA ASN A 33 9.97 5.33 10.83
C ASN A 33 10.22 4.31 9.70
N PHE A 34 11.28 4.52 8.94
CA PHE A 34 11.66 3.65 7.81
C PHE A 34 11.88 2.18 8.22
N ALA A 35 12.53 1.94 9.36
CA ALA A 35 12.77 0.58 9.85
C ALA A 35 11.47 -0.14 10.22
N VAL A 36 10.41 0.60 10.55
CA VAL A 36 9.07 0.04 10.78
C VAL A 36 8.44 -0.36 9.45
N LEU A 37 8.59 0.46 8.40
CA LEU A 37 8.06 0.14 7.05
C LEU A 37 8.64 -1.16 6.49
N GLU A 38 9.96 -1.34 6.60
CA GLU A 38 10.63 -2.59 6.21
C GLU A 38 10.05 -3.80 6.95
N GLN A 39 9.82 -3.65 8.26
CA GLN A 39 9.20 -4.72 9.05
C GLN A 39 7.75 -4.99 8.66
N VAL A 40 6.96 -3.96 8.37
CA VAL A 40 5.59 -4.11 7.87
C VAL A 40 5.61 -4.87 6.54
N THR A 41 6.46 -4.48 5.58
CA THR A 41 6.59 -5.15 4.29
C THR A 41 6.99 -6.62 4.47
N HIS A 42 7.95 -6.91 5.35
CA HIS A 42 8.37 -8.29 5.62
C HIS A 42 7.25 -9.13 6.27
N ILE A 43 6.51 -8.57 7.23
CA ILE A 43 5.37 -9.26 7.84
C ILE A 43 4.29 -9.53 6.78
N LEU A 44 4.00 -8.56 5.91
CA LEU A 44 3.04 -8.74 4.81
C LEU A 44 3.47 -9.88 3.87
N GLN A 45 4.74 -9.95 3.49
CA GLN A 45 5.28 -11.03 2.66
C GLN A 45 5.11 -12.41 3.31
N MET A 46 5.34 -12.50 4.61
CA MET A 46 5.19 -13.76 5.36
C MET A 46 3.71 -14.20 5.46
N GLN A 47 2.79 -13.25 5.66
CA GLN A 47 1.36 -13.54 5.79
C GLN A 47 0.65 -13.71 4.44
N LEU A 48 1.19 -13.12 3.37
CA LEU A 48 0.64 -13.12 2.02
C LEU A 48 1.70 -13.64 1.02
N PRO A 49 2.14 -14.90 1.14
CA PRO A 49 3.25 -15.44 0.33
C PRO A 49 2.95 -15.51 -1.18
N HIS A 50 1.68 -15.38 -1.57
CA HIS A 50 1.24 -15.38 -2.97
C HIS A 50 1.17 -13.98 -3.58
N TYR A 51 1.41 -12.91 -2.81
CA TYR A 51 1.42 -11.55 -3.32
C TYR A 51 2.76 -11.23 -3.96
N THR A 52 2.71 -10.54 -5.09
CA THR A 52 3.90 -9.94 -5.69
C THR A 52 4.32 -8.71 -4.87
N VAL A 53 5.61 -8.46 -4.73
CA VAL A 53 6.12 -7.28 -4.00
C VAL A 53 6.93 -6.39 -4.92
N TRP A 54 6.56 -5.12 -4.99
CA TRP A 54 7.29 -4.09 -5.69
C TRP A 54 7.97 -3.16 -4.68
N ASN A 55 9.30 -3.13 -4.66
CA ASN A 55 10.07 -2.31 -3.72
C ASN A 55 11.09 -1.37 -4.39
N GLY A 56 11.12 -1.30 -5.73
CA GLY A 56 12.01 -0.42 -6.48
C GLY A 56 13.48 -0.85 -6.55
N GLU A 57 13.94 -1.80 -5.71
CA GLU A 57 15.35 -2.25 -5.66
C GLU A 57 15.68 -3.31 -6.72
N LYS A 58 14.67 -4.06 -7.19
CA LYS A 58 14.83 -5.17 -8.13
C LYS A 58 13.74 -5.16 -9.20
N PRO A 59 13.86 -4.30 -10.23
CA PRO A 59 12.91 -4.31 -11.36
C PRO A 59 12.82 -5.69 -12.04
N ASP A 60 13.89 -6.48 -11.99
CA ASP A 60 13.99 -7.77 -12.66
C ASP A 60 13.64 -8.99 -11.80
N ILE A 61 13.41 -8.82 -10.49
CA ILE A 61 12.94 -9.93 -9.63
C ILE A 61 11.43 -9.77 -9.43
N SER A 62 10.72 -9.97 -10.53
CA SER A 62 9.26 -10.07 -10.69
C SER A 62 8.43 -8.81 -10.42
N VAL A 63 8.36 -8.01 -11.50
CA VAL A 63 7.19 -7.26 -12.03
C VAL A 63 7.00 -5.81 -11.56
N ALA A 64 7.94 -5.16 -10.88
CA ALA A 64 7.86 -3.70 -10.77
C ALA A 64 8.26 -3.05 -12.12
N PRO A 65 7.48 -2.09 -12.67
CA PRO A 65 7.85 -1.40 -13.91
C PRO A 65 9.25 -0.76 -13.86
N SER A 66 10.05 -0.96 -14.91
CA SER A 66 11.37 -0.33 -15.04
C SER A 66 11.27 1.18 -14.98
N LEU A 67 12.13 1.84 -14.20
CA LEU A 67 12.07 3.29 -13.99
C LEU A 67 13.07 4.04 -14.89
N PRO A 68 12.69 5.21 -15.44
CA PRO A 68 11.37 5.85 -15.36
C PRO A 68 10.33 5.10 -16.21
N CYS A 69 9.13 4.86 -15.67
CA CYS A 69 8.00 4.34 -16.43
C CYS A 69 6.89 5.39 -16.56
N PRO A 70 6.17 5.44 -17.70
CA PRO A 70 4.97 6.25 -17.83
C PRO A 70 3.89 5.82 -16.84
N ARG A 71 3.16 6.80 -16.28
CA ARG A 71 2.03 6.57 -15.35
C ARG A 71 1.06 5.49 -15.83
N GLN A 72 0.64 5.57 -17.08
CA GLN A 72 -0.35 4.63 -17.65
C GLN A 72 0.17 3.19 -17.63
N TYR A 73 1.46 3.01 -17.89
CA TYR A 73 2.09 1.70 -17.85
C TYR A 73 2.12 1.16 -16.42
N PHE A 74 2.46 2.00 -15.45
CA PHE A 74 2.46 1.60 -14.06
C PHE A 74 1.06 1.17 -13.56
N ILE A 75 0.04 1.95 -13.87
CA ILE A 75 -1.36 1.64 -13.54
C ILE A 75 -1.76 0.31 -14.20
N ALA A 76 -1.45 0.13 -15.48
CA ALA A 76 -1.78 -1.11 -16.19
C ALA A 76 -1.10 -2.33 -15.55
N GLN A 77 0.18 -2.22 -15.18
CA GLN A 77 0.87 -3.31 -14.48
C GLN A 77 0.29 -3.56 -13.08
N ALA A 78 -0.11 -2.51 -12.37
CA ALA A 78 -0.60 -2.64 -10.99
C ALA A 78 -1.99 -3.29 -10.91
N PHE A 79 -2.82 -3.15 -11.94
CA PHE A 79 -4.21 -3.61 -11.90
C PHE A 79 -4.58 -4.60 -13.00
N ASP A 80 -3.97 -4.51 -14.18
CA ASP A 80 -4.38 -5.29 -15.34
C ASP A 80 -3.48 -6.54 -15.56
N ALA A 81 -2.36 -6.64 -14.84
CA ALA A 81 -1.50 -7.83 -14.85
C ALA A 81 -2.07 -8.96 -13.97
N PRO A 82 -1.83 -10.25 -14.32
CA PRO A 82 -2.35 -11.39 -13.58
C PRO A 82 -1.52 -11.64 -12.31
N HIS A 83 -1.76 -10.87 -11.26
CA HIS A 83 -1.27 -11.16 -9.90
C HIS A 83 -2.44 -11.50 -8.97
N THR A 84 -2.19 -12.42 -8.03
CA THR A 84 -3.13 -12.78 -6.96
C THR A 84 -3.33 -11.62 -5.99
N GLY A 85 -2.34 -10.73 -5.91
CA GLY A 85 -2.33 -9.49 -5.17
C GLY A 85 -0.95 -8.84 -5.22
N LEU A 86 -0.91 -7.58 -4.83
CA LEU A 86 0.28 -6.75 -5.00
C LEU A 86 0.59 -5.96 -3.72
N ILE A 87 1.83 -6.04 -3.25
CA ILE A 87 2.38 -5.18 -2.19
C ILE A 87 3.29 -4.16 -2.85
N ILE A 88 2.95 -2.87 -2.74
CA ILE A 88 3.77 -1.76 -3.22
C ILE A 88 4.49 -1.15 -2.02
N SER A 89 5.78 -1.40 -1.89
CA SER A 89 6.62 -0.89 -0.81
C SER A 89 7.34 0.38 -1.22
N GLN A 90 7.22 1.38 -0.36
CA GLN A 90 7.90 2.68 -0.37
C GLN A 90 7.86 3.39 -1.73
N PRO A 91 6.66 3.58 -2.32
CA PRO A 91 6.49 4.23 -3.62
C PRO A 91 7.16 5.60 -3.71
N ASP A 92 7.19 6.38 -2.63
CA ASP A 92 7.77 7.73 -2.63
C ASP A 92 9.26 7.75 -3.03
N TYR A 93 10.01 6.68 -2.70
CA TYR A 93 11.42 6.59 -3.03
C TYR A 93 11.64 6.47 -4.54
N TRP A 94 10.90 5.58 -5.19
CA TRP A 94 11.14 5.24 -6.59
C TRP A 94 10.22 6.00 -7.56
N LEU A 95 9.10 6.56 -7.09
CA LEU A 95 8.32 7.60 -7.78
C LEU A 95 8.94 9.00 -7.61
N SER A 96 10.08 9.15 -6.95
CA SER A 96 10.71 10.46 -6.68
C SER A 96 10.87 11.33 -7.94
N ARG A 97 11.12 10.70 -9.09
CA ARG A 97 11.28 11.35 -10.41
C ARG A 97 9.97 11.73 -11.11
N TRP A 98 8.83 11.29 -10.60
CA TRP A 98 7.53 11.64 -11.16
C TRP A 98 7.10 13.03 -10.70
N ASP A 99 6.38 13.73 -11.57
CA ASP A 99 5.74 14.97 -11.18
C ASP A 99 4.60 14.73 -10.18
N ILE A 100 4.12 15.82 -9.60
CA ILE A 100 3.08 15.78 -8.56
C ILE A 100 1.72 15.28 -9.10
N LEU A 101 1.38 15.61 -10.35
CA LEU A 101 0.10 15.24 -10.96
C LEU A 101 0.05 13.74 -11.24
N ASP A 102 1.17 13.15 -11.66
CA ASP A 102 1.31 11.73 -11.88
C ASP A 102 1.23 10.93 -10.58
N LYS A 103 1.87 11.41 -9.52
CA LYS A 103 1.72 10.84 -8.16
C LYS A 103 0.25 10.88 -7.71
N GLN A 104 -0.43 12.02 -7.88
CA GLN A 104 -1.84 12.17 -7.52
C GLN A 104 -2.74 11.20 -8.31
N ALA A 105 -2.54 11.09 -9.62
CA ALA A 105 -3.32 10.21 -10.48
C ALA A 105 -3.08 8.72 -10.12
N PHE A 106 -1.85 8.35 -9.75
CA PHE A 106 -1.54 7.01 -9.24
C PHE A 106 -2.35 6.68 -7.98
N TRP A 107 -2.31 7.56 -6.97
CA TRP A 107 -3.05 7.34 -5.72
C TRP A 107 -4.57 7.36 -5.92
N SER A 108 -5.06 8.23 -6.81
CA SER A 108 -6.47 8.27 -7.21
C SER A 108 -6.93 6.97 -7.86
N ALA A 109 -6.10 6.39 -8.74
CA ALA A 109 -6.37 5.10 -9.37
C ALA A 109 -6.39 3.96 -8.34
N LEU A 110 -5.44 3.93 -7.40
CA LEU A 110 -5.42 2.99 -6.27
C LEU A 110 -6.69 3.04 -5.42
N SER A 111 -7.15 4.25 -5.08
CA SER A 111 -8.38 4.44 -4.32
C SER A 111 -9.63 4.04 -5.12
N THR A 112 -9.63 4.27 -6.44
CA THR A 112 -10.80 4.02 -7.30
C THR A 112 -10.93 2.58 -7.75
N ARG A 113 -9.83 1.87 -7.98
CA ARG A 113 -9.81 0.45 -8.36
C ARG A 113 -9.77 -0.49 -7.14
N HIS A 114 -9.87 0.07 -5.94
CA HIS A 114 -10.01 -0.63 -4.68
C HIS A 114 -11.15 -1.67 -4.74
N GLY A 115 -10.90 -2.87 -4.22
CA GLY A 115 -11.87 -3.97 -4.20
C GLY A 115 -11.89 -4.84 -5.46
N GLY A 116 -11.53 -4.28 -6.62
CA GLY A 116 -11.35 -5.04 -7.87
C GLY A 116 -10.04 -5.82 -7.93
N HIS A 117 -8.97 -5.26 -7.33
CA HIS A 117 -7.66 -5.91 -7.21
C HIS A 117 -7.10 -5.73 -5.81
N PRO A 118 -6.52 -6.79 -5.20
CA PRO A 118 -5.99 -6.70 -3.86
C PRO A 118 -4.58 -6.08 -3.87
N VAL A 119 -4.53 -4.76 -3.79
CA VAL A 119 -3.29 -3.98 -3.67
C VAL A 119 -3.14 -3.47 -2.24
N ILE A 120 -1.94 -3.63 -1.68
CA ILE A 120 -1.54 -3.10 -0.37
C ILE A 120 -0.35 -2.18 -0.57
N VAL A 121 -0.38 -0.97 -0.02
CA VAL A 121 0.73 -0.01 -0.15
C VAL A 121 1.37 0.26 1.20
N VAL A 122 2.69 0.23 1.28
CA VAL A 122 3.46 0.58 2.48
C VAL A 122 4.29 1.80 2.15
N PHE A 123 4.12 2.93 2.84
CA PHE A 123 4.77 4.19 2.43
C PHE A 123 5.17 5.07 3.62
N ALA A 124 6.02 6.07 3.36
CA ALA A 124 6.48 6.98 4.41
C ALA A 124 5.40 7.99 4.75
N GLU A 125 5.04 8.09 6.03
CA GLU A 125 4.06 9.08 6.46
C GLU A 125 4.66 10.49 6.40
N GLY A 126 4.13 11.30 5.50
CA GLY A 126 4.56 12.69 5.32
C GLY A 126 3.38 13.60 5.01
N ASP A 127 3.55 14.90 5.27
CA ASP A 127 2.51 15.91 5.06
C ASP A 127 2.03 15.96 3.61
N SER A 128 2.93 15.68 2.65
CA SER A 128 2.61 15.58 1.24
C SER A 128 1.64 14.44 0.96
N PHE A 129 1.88 13.25 1.51
CA PHE A 129 0.98 12.11 1.37
C PHE A 129 -0.38 12.43 1.98
N ALA A 130 -0.42 12.87 3.25
CA ALA A 130 -1.67 13.14 3.93
C ALA A 130 -2.51 14.19 3.17
N LYS A 131 -1.89 15.28 2.70
CA LYS A 131 -2.57 16.32 1.91
C LYS A 131 -3.12 15.79 0.58
N ILE A 132 -2.37 14.93 -0.11
CA ILE A 132 -2.78 14.36 -1.40
C ILE A 132 -3.88 13.30 -1.22
N ASN A 133 -3.81 12.54 -0.13
CA ASN A 133 -4.52 11.26 0.01
C ASN A 133 -5.65 11.25 1.03
N GLN A 134 -5.80 12.28 1.87
CA GLN A 134 -6.91 12.41 2.82
C GLN A 134 -8.30 12.37 2.17
N HIS A 135 -8.41 12.77 0.90
CA HIS A 135 -9.68 12.70 0.15
C HIS A 135 -9.99 11.29 -0.35
N TYR A 136 -8.97 10.44 -0.44
CA TYR A 136 -9.04 9.10 -0.99
C TYR A 136 -9.01 8.02 0.10
N PHE A 137 -8.48 8.34 1.29
CA PHE A 137 -8.29 7.40 2.39
C PHE A 137 -8.55 8.02 3.77
N SER A 138 -9.16 7.24 4.64
CA SER A 138 -9.37 7.52 6.07
C SER A 138 -8.26 6.86 6.90
N PRO A 139 -7.49 7.63 7.70
CA PRO A 139 -6.42 7.09 8.54
C PRO A 139 -6.97 6.47 9.82
N HIS A 140 -6.39 5.34 10.23
CA HIS A 140 -6.64 4.64 11.49
C HIS A 140 -5.29 4.28 12.12
N ALA A 141 -4.92 4.99 13.19
CA ALA A 141 -3.70 4.72 13.93
C ALA A 141 -3.75 3.34 14.60
N LEU A 142 -2.64 2.61 14.60
CA LEU A 142 -2.51 1.36 15.34
C LEU A 142 -1.94 1.68 16.73
N ASP A 143 -2.73 1.46 17.79
CA ASP A 143 -2.47 1.98 19.15
C ASP A 143 -1.10 1.66 19.76
N ALA A 144 -0.41 0.63 19.26
CA ALA A 144 0.83 0.14 19.85
C ALA A 144 2.11 0.64 19.16
N ILE A 145 2.00 1.24 17.97
CA ILE A 145 3.13 1.42 17.04
C ILE A 145 2.89 2.67 16.19
N PRO A 146 3.92 3.45 15.80
CA PRO A 146 3.75 4.58 14.88
C PRO A 146 3.46 4.10 13.45
N VAL A 147 2.39 3.31 13.27
CA VAL A 147 1.86 2.85 11.99
C VAL A 147 0.42 3.30 11.88
N THR A 148 0.12 3.98 10.77
CA THR A 148 -1.24 4.35 10.40
C THR A 148 -1.71 3.39 9.31
N SER A 149 -2.83 2.71 9.54
CA SER A 149 -3.53 1.97 8.50
C SER A 149 -4.50 2.90 7.77
N TRP A 150 -4.64 2.75 6.45
CA TRP A 150 -5.46 3.63 5.62
C TRP A 150 -6.53 2.81 4.91
N VAL A 151 -7.78 3.25 5.06
CA VAL A 151 -8.96 2.63 4.44
C VAL A 151 -9.49 3.55 3.37
N SER A 152 -9.93 3.06 2.21
CA SER A 152 -10.48 3.94 1.17
C SER A 152 -11.71 4.72 1.67
N THR A 153 -11.83 6.01 1.34
CA THR A 153 -12.98 6.86 1.76
C THR A 153 -14.28 6.48 1.06
N LYS A 154 -14.22 5.91 -0.14
CA LYS A 154 -15.41 5.35 -0.83
C LYS A 154 -16.08 4.23 -0.03
N THR A 155 -15.33 3.62 0.87
CA THR A 155 -15.77 2.57 1.77
C THR A 155 -16.14 3.09 3.16
N ALA A 156 -15.60 4.23 3.62
CA ALA A 156 -15.98 4.82 4.91
C ALA A 156 -17.38 5.47 4.94
N LEU A 157 -18.03 5.62 3.79
CA LEU A 157 -19.32 6.30 3.61
C LEU A 157 -20.53 5.35 3.54
N CYS A 158 -20.36 4.08 3.90
CA CYS A 158 -21.43 3.08 3.89
C CYS A 158 -21.63 2.43 5.26
#